data_AF-A0A498FD81-F1
#
_entry.id   AF-A0A498FD81-F1
#
_cell.length_a   1.000
_cell.length_b   1.000
_cell.length_c   1.000
_cell.angle_alpha   90.00
_cell.angle_beta   90.00
_cell.angle_gamma   90.00
#
_symmetry.space_group_name_H-M   'P 1'
#
loop_
_entity.id
_entity.type
_entity.pdbx_description
1 polymer ?
#
loop_
_entity_poly.entity_id
_entity_poly.type
_entity_poly.pdbx_seq_one_letter_code
_entity_poly.pdbx_strand_id
1 'polypeptide(L)'
;PDEDDDGKELVTDGGIVEDSFNDDLEFGDGDEAESEAAVDGDGGDDGDGGGEEQERSASADFTEQFGADDDEREQLSVNIDIVEEVEEIIEREGPKHPDDMSYRIAYQYDDEEVTPEHVHEVLLGEYAVDEDSGELTHRMTGMEKVTDGEDDVGVLSWGDIRKVIEDGVAMRTIRQVLAEKVEAEHDFVFVRNEEREMEDFRAYKPDEGVYMWDGAFYVEQVVDAGTNGLASSADIDEVVAKLKRRNAVPLERVNNPDGAMLAVGNGVLDMETTTLHEHAPEYLFTRKLSADWDPNADTSDVENFLRDITEDETDAKFLEEMLADALNPRGNPRQWFGILHGDGANGKSVALNCLRDVIGEKNTSSETLHDLSE
;
A
#
# COMPACT_ATOMS: atom_id res chain seq x y z
N PRO A 1 -34.08 -60.38 -20.02
CA PRO A 1 -35.50 -60.01 -19.93
C PRO A 1 -35.72 -59.21 -18.65
N ASP A 2 -35.75 -57.88 -18.64
CA ASP A 2 -35.87 -56.81 -19.64
C ASP A 2 -35.08 -55.60 -19.03
N GLU A 3 -34.25 -54.81 -19.74
CA GLU A 3 -34.61 -53.63 -20.59
C GLU A 3 -35.51 -52.63 -19.82
N ASP A 4 -35.30 -51.30 -19.68
CA ASP A 4 -34.49 -50.21 -20.27
C ASP A 4 -34.68 -48.98 -19.32
N ASP A 5 -33.73 -48.09 -19.01
CA ASP A 5 -33.07 -47.00 -19.78
C ASP A 5 -33.61 -45.58 -19.42
N ASP A 6 -32.67 -44.63 -19.49
CA ASP A 6 -32.75 -43.17 -19.62
C ASP A 6 -33.00 -42.22 -18.43
N GLY A 7 -32.03 -41.30 -18.27
CA GLY A 7 -32.20 -40.05 -17.51
C GLY A 7 -30.95 -39.45 -16.86
N LYS A 8 -29.76 -39.48 -17.50
CA LYS A 8 -28.63 -38.60 -17.14
C LYS A 8 -28.82 -37.23 -17.78
N GLU A 9 -28.99 -36.19 -16.99
CA GLU A 9 -28.81 -34.81 -17.43
C GLU A 9 -27.46 -34.29 -16.95
N LEU A 10 -26.65 -33.89 -17.93
CA LEU A 10 -25.38 -33.18 -17.80
C LEU A 10 -25.66 -31.74 -17.35
N VAL A 11 -24.96 -31.28 -16.32
CA VAL A 11 -24.69 -29.85 -16.12
C VAL A 11 -23.17 -29.72 -16.14
N THR A 12 -22.66 -29.12 -17.22
CA THR A 12 -21.26 -28.74 -17.40
C THR A 12 -21.12 -27.22 -17.28
N ASP A 13 -19.92 -26.87 -16.82
CA ASP A 13 -19.16 -25.64 -17.04
C ASP A 13 -19.31 -24.43 -16.11
N GLY A 14 -18.13 -24.03 -15.63
CA GLY A 14 -17.86 -22.86 -14.81
C GLY A 14 -16.70 -23.06 -13.82
N GLY A 15 -15.68 -23.85 -14.18
CA GLY A 15 -14.47 -24.01 -13.36
C GLY A 15 -13.62 -22.73 -13.43
N ILE A 16 -13.34 -22.15 -12.28
CA ILE A 16 -12.32 -21.11 -12.12
C ILE A 16 -10.99 -21.83 -12.03
N VAL A 17 -10.12 -21.55 -13.00
CA VAL A 17 -8.74 -22.01 -13.03
C VAL A 17 -7.97 -21.19 -12.01
N GLU A 18 -7.51 -21.84 -10.94
CA GLU A 18 -6.45 -21.32 -10.09
C GLU A 18 -5.13 -21.46 -10.87
N ASP A 19 -4.67 -20.37 -11.47
CA ASP A 19 -3.31 -20.30 -12.00
C ASP A 19 -2.36 -19.98 -10.85
N SER A 20 -1.67 -21.03 -10.41
CA SER A 20 -0.45 -20.98 -9.61
C SER A 20 0.64 -20.29 -10.43
N PHE A 21 0.97 -19.04 -10.10
CA PHE A 21 2.17 -18.39 -10.61
C PHE A 21 3.40 -18.90 -9.86
N ASN A 22 4.23 -19.62 -10.59
CA ASN A 22 5.52 -20.17 -10.19
C ASN A 22 6.58 -19.17 -10.66
N ASP A 23 7.06 -18.29 -9.77
CA ASP A 23 8.15 -17.36 -10.06
C ASP A 23 9.50 -18.05 -9.88
N ASP A 24 9.97 -18.68 -10.96
CA ASP A 24 11.38 -18.96 -11.19
C ASP A 24 11.77 -18.24 -12.50
N LEU A 25 12.39 -17.07 -12.40
CA LEU A 25 13.03 -16.42 -13.55
C LEU A 25 14.48 -16.07 -13.21
N GLU A 26 15.36 -16.94 -13.69
CA GLU A 26 16.80 -16.75 -13.79
C GLU A 26 17.11 -15.55 -14.73
N PHE A 27 18.00 -14.67 -14.28
CA PHE A 27 18.58 -13.60 -15.08
C PHE A 27 19.51 -14.17 -16.17
N GLY A 28 19.19 -13.88 -17.43
CA GLY A 28 20.03 -14.20 -18.59
C GLY A 28 20.49 -12.94 -19.31
N ASP A 29 21.80 -12.69 -19.28
CA ASP A 29 22.52 -11.73 -20.13
C ASP A 29 22.26 -11.97 -21.63
N GLY A 30 22.12 -10.91 -22.41
CA GLY A 30 21.88 -11.03 -23.85
C GLY A 30 21.96 -9.73 -24.65
N ASP A 31 23.20 -9.34 -24.94
CA ASP A 31 23.75 -8.67 -26.13
C ASP A 31 22.91 -7.77 -27.07
N GLU A 32 23.61 -6.70 -27.44
CA GLU A 32 23.41 -5.73 -28.52
C GLU A 32 22.98 -6.33 -29.86
N ALA A 33 22.03 -5.67 -30.53
CA ALA A 33 21.91 -5.70 -31.98
C ALA A 33 21.32 -4.39 -32.52
N GLU A 34 22.21 -3.55 -33.07
CA GLU A 34 21.88 -2.50 -34.02
C GLU A 34 21.20 -3.09 -35.27
N SER A 35 20.22 -2.38 -35.86
CA SER A 35 20.02 -2.44 -37.31
C SER A 35 19.40 -1.15 -37.86
N GLU A 36 19.91 -0.81 -39.04
CA GLU A 36 19.88 0.48 -39.70
C GLU A 36 18.58 0.81 -40.45
N ALA A 37 18.51 2.10 -40.75
CA ALA A 37 17.64 2.83 -41.67
C ALA A 37 17.12 2.11 -42.93
N ALA A 38 15.90 2.50 -43.30
CA ALA A 38 15.45 2.54 -44.70
C ALA A 38 14.80 3.89 -45.00
N VAL A 39 15.36 4.56 -46.00
CA VAL A 39 14.91 5.79 -46.65
C VAL A 39 14.02 5.43 -47.84
N ASP A 40 12.92 6.15 -48.02
CA ASP A 40 12.24 6.51 -49.29
C ASP A 40 11.15 7.54 -48.89
N GLY A 41 10.87 8.67 -49.53
CA GLY A 41 11.23 9.19 -50.84
C GLY A 41 10.01 9.97 -51.40
N ASP A 42 10.00 11.29 -51.17
CA ASP A 42 9.50 12.40 -52.03
C ASP A 42 8.01 12.56 -52.44
N GLY A 43 7.53 13.82 -52.42
CA GLY A 43 6.49 14.30 -53.36
C GLY A 43 5.33 15.18 -52.85
N GLY A 44 5.52 16.52 -52.81
CA GLY A 44 4.65 17.49 -53.54
C GLY A 44 3.42 18.16 -52.90
N ASP A 45 3.59 19.44 -52.53
CA ASP A 45 2.93 20.67 -53.05
C ASP A 45 1.43 21.04 -52.81
N ASP A 46 1.27 22.21 -52.16
CA ASP A 46 0.34 23.35 -52.30
C ASP A 46 -1.21 23.23 -52.26
N GLY A 47 -1.79 24.06 -51.38
CA GLY A 47 -3.21 24.46 -51.40
C GLY A 47 -3.60 25.48 -50.32
N ASP A 48 -3.43 26.77 -50.61
CA ASP A 48 -3.96 27.95 -49.88
C ASP A 48 -5.49 28.11 -50.07
N GLY A 49 -6.18 28.65 -49.06
CA GLY A 49 -7.61 28.95 -49.12
C GLY A 49 -8.22 29.39 -47.79
N GLY A 50 -8.21 30.70 -47.53
CA GLY A 50 -8.85 31.32 -46.36
C GLY A 50 -10.39 31.26 -46.37
N GLY A 51 -10.96 31.33 -45.16
CA GLY A 51 -12.39 31.50 -44.89
C GLY A 51 -12.60 31.85 -43.42
N GLU A 52 -12.64 33.16 -43.12
CA GLU A 52 -13.22 33.68 -41.88
C GLU A 52 -14.76 33.61 -41.93
N GLU A 53 -15.36 33.45 -40.75
CA GLU A 53 -16.79 33.61 -40.40
C GLU A 53 -17.80 32.54 -40.86
N GLN A 54 -17.97 31.49 -40.04
CA GLN A 54 -19.29 31.10 -39.51
C GLN A 54 -19.18 29.96 -38.48
N GLU A 55 -18.84 30.27 -37.23
CA GLU A 55 -19.18 29.39 -36.09
C GLU A 55 -19.63 30.24 -34.91
N ARG A 56 -20.88 30.71 -34.98
CA ARG A 56 -21.66 30.92 -33.76
C ARG A 56 -22.24 29.55 -33.35
N SER A 57 -21.98 29.23 -32.08
CA SER A 57 -22.68 28.28 -31.21
C SER A 57 -22.71 26.80 -31.63
N ALA A 58 -21.71 26.05 -31.14
CA ALA A 58 -21.88 24.65 -30.73
C ALA A 58 -21.38 24.38 -29.30
N SER A 59 -20.79 25.37 -28.61
CA SER A 59 -20.31 25.25 -27.21
C SER A 59 -21.24 25.89 -26.17
N ALA A 60 -22.31 26.57 -26.59
CA ALA A 60 -23.23 27.27 -25.69
C ALA A 60 -24.52 26.50 -25.36
N ASP A 61 -24.70 25.28 -25.90
CA ASP A 61 -25.92 24.47 -25.72
C ASP A 61 -25.66 23.12 -25.02
N PHE A 62 -24.43 22.90 -24.51
CA PHE A 62 -24.06 21.68 -23.74
C PHE A 62 -23.86 21.95 -22.25
N THR A 63 -23.75 23.24 -21.87
CA THR A 63 -23.44 23.73 -20.51
C THR A 63 -24.63 23.68 -19.54
N GLU A 64 -25.78 23.10 -19.92
CA GLU A 64 -27.01 23.21 -19.13
C GLU A 64 -27.49 21.89 -18.51
N GLN A 65 -26.67 20.83 -18.43
CA GLN A 65 -27.19 19.56 -17.90
C GLN A 65 -26.41 18.75 -16.86
N PHE A 66 -25.11 18.91 -16.57
CA PHE A 66 -24.48 18.07 -15.53
C PHE A 66 -23.28 18.69 -14.79
N GLY A 67 -23.55 19.67 -13.90
CA GLY A 67 -23.27 19.56 -12.46
C GLY A 67 -21.83 19.44 -11.95
N ALA A 68 -20.86 20.07 -12.59
CA ALA A 68 -19.78 20.76 -11.87
C ALA A 68 -19.46 22.01 -12.69
N ASP A 69 -19.78 23.19 -12.16
CA ASP A 69 -19.58 24.45 -12.87
C ASP A 69 -18.07 24.71 -13.05
N ASP A 70 -17.66 25.44 -14.10
CA ASP A 70 -16.23 25.74 -14.35
C ASP A 70 -15.55 26.35 -13.10
N ASP A 71 -16.32 27.06 -12.28
CA ASP A 71 -15.94 27.63 -10.99
C ASP A 71 -15.53 26.55 -9.95
N GLU A 72 -16.20 25.39 -9.89
CA GLU A 72 -15.84 24.30 -8.96
C GLU A 72 -14.51 23.62 -9.35
N ARG A 73 -14.21 23.57 -10.65
CA ARG A 73 -12.95 23.01 -11.18
C ARG A 73 -11.77 23.95 -10.92
N GLU A 74 -11.98 25.24 -11.10
CA GLU A 74 -11.00 26.28 -10.77
C GLU A 74 -10.72 26.29 -9.25
N GLN A 75 -11.78 26.19 -8.44
CA GLN A 75 -11.69 26.14 -6.99
C GLN A 75 -10.97 24.88 -6.48
N LEU A 76 -11.13 23.72 -7.13
CA LEU A 76 -10.39 22.51 -6.79
C LEU A 76 -8.89 22.63 -7.13
N SER A 77 -8.55 23.23 -8.28
CA SER A 77 -7.15 23.52 -8.64
C SER A 77 -6.48 24.43 -7.61
N VAL A 78 -7.21 25.42 -7.14
CA VAL A 78 -6.76 26.38 -6.13
C VAL A 78 -6.55 25.72 -4.76
N ASN A 79 -7.45 24.83 -4.33
CA ASN A 79 -7.29 24.07 -3.08
C ASN A 79 -6.02 23.22 -3.07
N ILE A 80 -5.71 22.62 -4.22
CA ILE A 80 -4.50 21.81 -4.41
C ILE A 80 -3.23 22.67 -4.28
N ASP A 81 -3.20 23.84 -4.92
CA ASP A 81 -2.05 24.75 -4.85
C ASP A 81 -1.84 25.30 -3.42
N ILE A 82 -2.93 25.56 -2.69
CA ILE A 82 -2.91 25.95 -1.28
C ILE A 82 -2.22 24.87 -0.44
N VAL A 83 -2.57 23.59 -0.63
CA VAL A 83 -2.00 22.48 0.14
C VAL A 83 -0.51 22.30 -0.15
N GLU A 84 -0.08 22.39 -1.42
CA GLU A 84 1.36 22.31 -1.76
C GLU A 84 2.17 23.41 -1.05
N GLU A 85 1.66 24.65 -1.03
CA GLU A 85 2.34 25.77 -0.38
C GLU A 85 2.47 25.55 1.14
N VAL A 86 1.46 24.93 1.75
CA VAL A 86 1.44 24.60 3.18
C VAL A 86 2.46 23.53 3.50
N GLU A 87 2.57 22.48 2.69
CA GLU A 87 3.61 21.45 2.82
C GLU A 87 5.00 22.09 2.80
N GLU A 88 5.30 22.92 1.79
CA GLU A 88 6.61 23.59 1.67
C GLU A 88 6.92 24.50 2.88
N ILE A 89 5.90 25.19 3.39
CA ILE A 89 6.05 26.06 4.55
C ILE A 89 6.35 25.25 5.82
N ILE A 90 5.58 24.19 6.08
CA ILE A 90 5.73 23.39 7.30
C ILE A 90 7.10 22.71 7.29
N GLU A 91 7.55 22.21 6.13
CA GLU A 91 8.88 21.66 5.95
C GLU A 91 9.99 22.69 6.23
N ARG A 92 9.82 23.93 5.77
CA ARG A 92 10.84 24.99 5.91
C ARG A 92 10.85 25.64 7.29
N GLU A 93 9.69 25.88 7.87
CA GLU A 93 9.50 26.77 9.03
C GLU A 93 8.94 26.06 10.26
N GLY A 94 8.66 24.77 10.15
CA GLY A 94 8.00 23.97 11.18
C GLY A 94 6.50 24.26 11.32
N PRO A 95 5.80 23.56 12.24
CA PRO A 95 4.37 23.69 12.48
C PRO A 95 3.91 25.15 12.65
N LYS A 96 2.69 25.43 12.22
CA LYS A 96 2.07 26.77 12.26
C LYS A 96 0.61 26.64 12.62
N HIS A 97 0.06 27.68 13.24
CA HIS A 97 -1.37 27.79 13.49
C HIS A 97 -2.12 27.98 12.15
N PRO A 98 -3.27 27.31 11.92
CA PRO A 98 -4.02 27.41 10.68
C PRO A 98 -4.45 28.85 10.38
N ASP A 99 -4.89 29.65 11.37
CA ASP A 99 -5.22 31.07 11.15
C ASP A 99 -4.06 31.89 10.57
N ASP A 100 -2.84 31.71 11.08
CA ASP A 100 -1.66 32.44 10.61
C ASP A 100 -1.31 32.05 9.16
N MET A 101 -1.52 30.78 8.83
CA MET A 101 -1.30 30.22 7.49
C MET A 101 -2.35 30.73 6.51
N SER A 102 -3.63 30.70 6.89
CA SER A 102 -4.76 31.17 6.11
C SER A 102 -4.58 32.59 5.63
N TYR A 103 -4.23 33.52 6.52
CA TYR A 103 -3.99 34.91 6.14
C TYR A 103 -2.77 35.07 5.24
N ARG A 104 -1.71 34.29 5.47
CA ARG A 104 -0.46 34.41 4.72
C ARG A 104 -0.58 33.87 3.30
N ILE A 105 -1.30 32.78 3.13
CA ILE A 105 -1.52 32.12 1.84
C ILE A 105 -2.53 32.92 1.04
N ALA A 106 -3.70 33.25 1.61
CA ALA A 106 -4.73 34.03 0.91
C ALA A 106 -4.20 35.36 0.34
N TYR A 107 -3.26 36.02 1.01
CA TYR A 107 -2.68 37.29 0.54
C TYR A 107 -1.69 37.14 -0.62
N GLN A 108 -1.29 35.92 -0.97
CA GLN A 108 -0.40 35.63 -2.10
C GLN A 108 -1.17 35.34 -3.39
N TYR A 109 -2.45 34.98 -3.29
CA TYR A 109 -3.33 34.81 -4.43
C TYR A 109 -3.91 36.17 -4.82
N ASP A 110 -3.88 36.51 -6.12
CA ASP A 110 -4.52 37.71 -6.69
C ASP A 110 -5.98 37.42 -7.08
N ASP A 111 -6.57 36.42 -6.44
CA ASP A 111 -7.89 35.88 -6.70
C ASP A 111 -8.82 36.24 -5.55
N GLU A 112 -9.93 36.93 -5.86
CA GLU A 112 -10.91 37.37 -4.86
C GLU A 112 -11.68 36.20 -4.22
N GLU A 113 -11.63 35.00 -4.81
CA GLU A 113 -12.26 33.79 -4.27
C GLU A 113 -11.41 33.08 -3.22
N VAL A 114 -10.09 33.32 -3.20
CA VAL A 114 -9.16 32.75 -2.21
C VAL A 114 -9.14 33.59 -0.94
N THR A 115 -10.17 33.41 -0.13
CA THR A 115 -10.30 34.09 1.17
C THR A 115 -9.50 33.37 2.27
N PRO A 116 -9.08 34.07 3.34
CA PRO A 116 -8.49 33.41 4.50
C PRO A 116 -9.39 32.32 5.09
N GLU A 117 -10.71 32.55 5.11
CA GLU A 117 -11.69 31.56 5.54
C GLU A 117 -11.67 30.30 4.67
N HIS A 118 -11.62 30.45 3.34
CA HIS A 118 -11.51 29.34 2.39
C HIS A 118 -10.23 28.53 2.60
N VAL A 119 -9.08 29.20 2.71
CA VAL A 119 -7.80 28.53 2.99
C VAL A 119 -7.87 27.80 4.33
N HIS A 120 -8.50 28.38 5.34
CA HIS A 120 -8.66 27.75 6.65
C HIS A 120 -9.45 26.45 6.58
N GLU A 121 -10.54 26.42 5.82
CA GLU A 121 -11.35 25.22 5.60
C GLU A 121 -10.55 24.12 4.90
N VAL A 122 -9.79 24.46 3.86
CA VAL A 122 -8.89 23.52 3.17
C VAL A 122 -7.85 22.93 4.13
N LEU A 123 -7.24 23.77 4.98
CA LEU A 123 -6.24 23.31 5.95
C LEU A 123 -6.82 22.32 6.96
N LEU A 124 -8.00 22.60 7.49
CA LEU A 124 -8.64 21.73 8.48
C LEU A 124 -9.21 20.44 7.87
N GLY A 125 -9.50 20.42 6.57
CA GLY A 125 -9.87 19.20 5.85
C GLY A 125 -8.67 18.29 5.51
N GLU A 126 -7.46 18.86 5.46
CA GLU A 126 -6.26 18.13 5.01
C GLU A 126 -5.27 17.82 6.13
N TYR A 127 -5.24 18.56 7.24
CA TYR A 127 -4.24 18.43 8.30
C TYR A 127 -4.82 18.25 9.70
N ALA A 128 -4.17 17.40 10.49
CA ALA A 128 -4.48 17.23 11.90
C ALA A 128 -3.96 18.44 12.70
N VAL A 129 -4.75 18.88 13.69
CA VAL A 129 -4.41 19.99 14.59
C VAL A 129 -4.07 19.43 15.97
N ASP A 130 -2.92 19.81 16.51
CA ASP A 130 -2.55 19.47 17.89
C ASP A 130 -3.45 20.21 18.89
N GLU A 131 -4.11 19.47 19.80
CA GLU A 131 -5.09 20.04 20.74
C GLU A 131 -4.48 21.05 21.74
N ASP A 132 -3.20 20.90 22.07
CA ASP A 132 -2.52 21.72 23.09
C ASP A 132 -1.95 23.02 22.50
N SER A 133 -1.36 22.95 21.31
CA SER A 133 -0.71 24.08 20.63
C SER A 133 -1.58 24.77 19.58
N GLY A 134 -2.57 24.08 19.03
CA GLY A 134 -3.41 24.55 17.93
C GLY A 134 -2.67 24.59 16.59
N GLU A 135 -1.50 23.95 16.47
CA GLU A 135 -0.69 23.96 15.25
C GLU A 135 -1.01 22.76 14.34
N LEU A 136 -0.88 22.95 13.03
CA LEU A 136 -0.95 21.87 12.04
C LEU A 136 0.22 20.90 12.25
N THR A 137 -0.06 19.59 12.30
CA THR A 137 0.92 18.55 12.65
C THR A 137 1.32 17.70 11.45
N HIS A 138 0.45 16.79 11.02
CA HIS A 138 0.63 15.94 9.85
C HIS A 138 -0.59 16.03 8.93
N ARG A 139 -0.39 15.69 7.65
CA ARG A 139 -1.49 15.56 6.70
C ARG A 139 -2.32 14.32 7.08
N MET A 140 -3.63 14.49 7.18
CA MET A 140 -4.54 13.42 7.58
C MET A 140 -4.62 12.34 6.50
N THR A 141 -4.62 11.08 6.93
CA THR A 141 -4.90 9.91 6.10
C THR A 141 -6.37 9.86 5.69
N GLY A 142 -6.71 9.06 4.68
CA GLY A 142 -8.11 8.86 4.26
C GLY A 142 -9.04 8.44 5.40
N MET A 143 -8.56 7.59 6.31
CA MET A 143 -9.34 7.11 7.45
C MET A 143 -9.51 8.17 8.55
N GLU A 144 -8.51 9.03 8.78
CA GLU A 144 -8.63 10.18 9.70
C GLU A 144 -9.70 11.17 9.21
N LYS A 145 -9.73 11.44 7.89
CA LYS A 145 -10.75 12.30 7.27
C LYS A 145 -12.19 11.75 7.40
N VAL A 146 -12.34 10.42 7.46
CA VAL A 146 -13.65 9.74 7.57
C VAL A 146 -14.23 9.76 8.99
N THR A 147 -13.41 10.02 10.02
CA THR A 147 -13.88 9.99 11.42
C THR A 147 -14.67 11.23 11.85
N ASP A 148 -14.61 12.33 11.10
CA ASP A 148 -15.35 13.57 11.36
C ASP A 148 -16.42 13.86 10.30
N GLY A 149 -17.49 13.07 10.34
CA GLY A 149 -18.77 13.45 9.72
C GLY A 149 -18.96 13.02 8.26
N GLU A 150 -20.19 12.60 7.97
CA GLU A 150 -20.69 12.27 6.65
C GLU A 150 -20.58 13.47 5.70
N ASP A 151 -19.51 13.54 4.92
CA ASP A 151 -19.45 14.04 3.54
C ASP A 151 -18.07 13.65 2.99
N ASP A 152 -18.04 13.09 1.78
CA ASP A 152 -16.82 12.73 1.02
C ASP A 152 -16.15 14.03 0.51
N VAL A 153 -15.80 14.94 1.43
CA VAL A 153 -15.35 16.30 1.09
C VAL A 153 -13.92 16.23 0.57
N GLY A 154 -13.77 16.20 -0.76
CA GLY A 154 -12.52 16.60 -1.43
C GLY A 154 -11.87 15.57 -2.35
N VAL A 155 -12.31 14.30 -2.35
CA VAL A 155 -11.69 13.27 -3.20
C VAL A 155 -12.56 12.99 -4.43
N LEU A 156 -12.06 13.34 -5.62
CA LEU A 156 -12.78 13.13 -6.88
C LEU A 156 -13.11 11.65 -7.13
N SER A 157 -14.29 11.40 -7.73
CA SER A 157 -14.63 10.06 -8.20
C SER A 157 -13.74 9.67 -9.39
N TRP A 158 -13.50 8.37 -9.59
CA TRP A 158 -12.78 7.88 -10.78
C TRP A 158 -13.39 8.36 -12.10
N GLY A 159 -14.72 8.54 -12.14
CA GLY A 159 -15.42 9.08 -13.30
C GLY A 159 -15.07 10.55 -13.58
N ASP A 160 -14.93 11.36 -12.54
CA ASP A 160 -14.59 12.79 -12.68
C ASP A 160 -13.11 12.98 -12.98
N ILE A 161 -12.23 12.16 -12.39
CA ILE A 161 -10.80 12.12 -12.75
C ILE A 161 -10.63 11.85 -14.25
N ARG A 162 -11.39 10.90 -14.82
CA ARG A 162 -11.34 10.62 -16.28
C ARG A 162 -11.75 11.84 -17.11
N LYS A 163 -12.84 12.52 -16.74
CA LYS A 163 -13.28 13.73 -17.44
C LYS A 163 -12.21 14.82 -17.39
N VAL A 164 -11.58 15.03 -16.22
CA VAL A 164 -10.48 16.00 -16.04
C VAL A 164 -9.29 15.67 -16.97
N ILE A 165 -8.96 14.38 -17.14
CA ILE A 165 -7.93 13.94 -18.09
C ILE A 165 -8.35 14.25 -19.54
N GLU A 166 -9.58 13.90 -19.91
CA GLU A 166 -10.13 14.11 -21.27
C GLU A 166 -10.27 15.60 -21.63
N ASP A 167 -10.60 16.44 -20.65
CA ASP A 167 -10.71 17.89 -20.77
C ASP A 167 -9.32 18.57 -20.92
N GLY A 168 -8.23 17.80 -20.83
CA GLY A 168 -6.88 18.27 -21.13
C GLY A 168 -6.21 19.04 -19.99
N VAL A 169 -6.63 18.80 -18.74
CA VAL A 169 -5.96 19.38 -17.56
C VAL A 169 -4.51 18.93 -17.50
N ALA A 170 -3.64 19.77 -16.93
CA ALA A 170 -2.22 19.49 -16.83
C ALA A 170 -1.96 18.20 -16.05
N MET A 171 -1.14 17.31 -16.64
CA MET A 171 -0.88 15.99 -16.07
C MET A 171 -0.20 16.03 -14.69
N ARG A 172 0.55 17.11 -14.38
CA ARG A 172 1.09 17.33 -13.03
C ARG A 172 -0.02 17.33 -11.98
N THR A 173 -1.11 18.06 -12.23
CA THR A 173 -2.27 18.17 -11.35
C THR A 173 -3.01 16.84 -11.26
N ILE A 174 -3.22 16.17 -12.40
CA ILE A 174 -3.87 14.85 -12.45
C ILE A 174 -3.11 13.83 -11.58
N ARG A 175 -1.78 13.77 -11.68
CA ARG A 175 -0.96 12.84 -10.87
C ARG A 175 -1.11 13.08 -9.37
N GLN A 176 -1.34 14.33 -8.95
CA GLN A 176 -1.60 14.64 -7.55
C GLN A 176 -2.97 14.15 -7.11
N VAL A 177 -4.01 14.43 -7.89
CA VAL A 177 -5.36 13.93 -7.66
C VAL A 177 -5.39 12.40 -7.62
N LEU A 178 -4.65 11.73 -8.51
CA LEU A 178 -4.52 10.28 -8.51
C LEU A 178 -3.86 9.76 -7.23
N ALA A 179 -2.78 10.40 -6.75
CA ALA A 179 -2.14 10.02 -5.51
C ALA A 179 -3.10 10.20 -4.31
N GLU A 180 -3.80 11.33 -4.24
CA GLU A 180 -4.78 11.61 -3.18
C GLU A 180 -5.96 10.62 -3.21
N LYS A 181 -6.46 10.29 -4.40
CA LYS A 181 -7.49 9.27 -4.59
C LYS A 181 -7.07 7.91 -4.05
N VAL A 182 -5.87 7.47 -4.44
CA VAL A 182 -5.33 6.16 -4.06
C VAL A 182 -5.05 6.10 -2.55
N GLU A 183 -4.51 7.17 -1.97
CA GLU A 183 -4.20 7.29 -0.53
C GLU A 183 -5.46 7.42 0.34
N ALA A 184 -6.56 7.96 -0.22
CA ALA A 184 -7.84 8.01 0.47
C ALA A 184 -8.52 6.63 0.57
N GLU A 185 -8.30 5.77 -0.43
CA GLU A 185 -8.96 4.45 -0.52
C GLU A 185 -8.08 3.29 -0.03
N HIS A 186 -6.76 3.50 0.11
CA HIS A 186 -5.79 2.45 0.39
C HIS A 186 -4.62 2.92 1.27
N ASP A 187 -4.17 2.03 2.15
CA ASP A 187 -3.02 2.28 3.01
C ASP A 187 -1.72 1.70 2.43
N PHE A 188 -0.63 2.46 2.60
CA PHE A 188 0.68 2.06 2.12
C PHE A 188 1.75 2.23 3.21
N VAL A 189 2.83 1.48 3.05
CA VAL A 189 4.04 1.66 3.84
C VAL A 189 5.25 1.62 2.93
N PHE A 190 6.15 2.60 3.06
CA PHE A 190 7.43 2.64 2.37
C PHE A 190 8.57 2.65 3.38
N VAL A 191 9.40 1.61 3.36
CA VAL A 191 10.63 1.55 4.16
C VAL A 191 11.80 1.76 3.25
N ARG A 192 12.65 2.73 3.59
CA ARG A 192 13.95 2.96 2.94
C ARG A 192 15.04 2.96 3.98
N ASN A 193 16.04 2.11 3.81
CA ASN A 193 17.20 2.05 4.68
C ASN A 193 18.47 1.99 3.82
N GLU A 194 19.21 3.11 3.81
CA GLU A 194 20.43 3.25 3.00
C GLU A 194 21.55 2.32 3.48
N GLU A 195 21.68 2.10 4.79
CA GLU A 195 22.73 1.24 5.36
C GLU A 195 22.56 -0.23 4.98
N ARG A 196 21.31 -0.67 4.78
CA ARG A 196 20.95 -2.03 4.39
C ARG A 196 20.65 -2.17 2.89
N GLU A 197 20.85 -1.11 2.11
CA GLU A 197 20.53 -1.07 0.67
C GLU A 197 19.10 -1.58 0.39
N MET A 198 18.15 -1.18 1.23
CA MET A 198 16.79 -1.71 1.26
C MET A 198 15.76 -0.63 0.89
N GLU A 199 14.88 -0.97 -0.05
CA GLU A 199 13.65 -0.25 -0.35
C GLU A 199 12.50 -1.24 -0.44
N ASP A 200 11.45 -1.02 0.34
CA ASP A 200 10.30 -1.92 0.45
C ASP A 200 9.01 -1.08 0.49
N PHE A 201 8.23 -1.11 -0.60
CA PHE A 201 6.97 -0.38 -0.73
C PHE A 201 5.82 -1.38 -0.81
N ARG A 202 4.90 -1.32 0.15
CA ARG A 202 3.82 -2.29 0.26
C ARG A 202 2.46 -1.63 0.44
N ALA A 203 1.44 -2.27 -0.10
CA ALA A 203 0.04 -1.93 0.16
C ALA A 203 -0.55 -2.86 1.25
N TYR A 204 -1.44 -2.31 2.06
CA TYR A 204 -2.16 -3.04 3.09
C TYR A 204 -3.18 -3.99 2.47
N LYS A 205 -3.28 -5.21 3.01
CA LYS A 205 -4.25 -6.21 2.58
C LYS A 205 -5.26 -6.43 3.71
N PRO A 206 -6.46 -5.82 3.65
CA PRO A 206 -7.42 -5.84 4.76
C PRO A 206 -7.84 -7.24 5.22
N ASP A 207 -7.94 -8.20 4.30
CA ASP A 207 -8.30 -9.59 4.62
C ASP A 207 -7.17 -10.35 5.33
N GLU A 208 -5.92 -9.91 5.20
CA GLU A 208 -4.78 -10.50 5.90
C GLU A 208 -4.33 -9.69 7.11
N GLY A 209 -4.70 -8.41 7.19
CA GLY A 209 -4.36 -7.56 8.32
C GLY A 209 -2.90 -7.10 8.37
N VAL A 210 -2.19 -7.16 7.23
CA VAL A 210 -0.76 -6.80 7.11
C VAL A 210 -0.46 -6.18 5.74
N TYR A 211 0.65 -5.43 5.66
CA TYR A 211 1.20 -4.89 4.41
C TYR A 211 2.01 -5.96 3.67
N MET A 212 1.47 -6.48 2.57
CA MET A 212 2.09 -7.61 1.87
C MET A 212 2.03 -7.58 0.36
N TRP A 213 1.17 -6.75 -0.24
CA TRP A 213 1.19 -6.57 -1.68
C TRP A 213 2.35 -5.68 -2.09
N ASP A 214 2.93 -5.94 -3.25
CA ASP A 214 3.84 -4.99 -3.90
C ASP A 214 3.08 -3.69 -4.14
N GLY A 215 3.50 -2.62 -3.48
CA GLY A 215 2.78 -1.35 -3.50
C GLY A 215 2.81 -0.70 -4.88
N ALA A 216 3.89 -0.85 -5.64
CA ALA A 216 4.01 -0.22 -6.95
C ALA A 216 3.09 -0.92 -7.96
N PHE A 217 3.13 -2.25 -7.98
CA PHE A 217 2.24 -3.05 -8.81
C PHE A 217 0.76 -2.85 -8.44
N TYR A 218 0.46 -2.75 -7.14
CA TYR A 218 -0.91 -2.50 -6.69
C TYR A 218 -1.42 -1.13 -7.16
N VAL A 219 -0.62 -0.08 -7.02
CA VAL A 219 -0.96 1.27 -7.51
C VAL A 219 -1.17 1.28 -9.02
N GLU A 220 -0.30 0.58 -9.78
CA GLU A 220 -0.46 0.44 -11.23
C GLU A 220 -1.83 -0.15 -11.59
N GLN A 221 -2.23 -1.26 -10.95
CA GLN A 221 -3.53 -1.89 -11.19
C GLN A 221 -4.70 -0.99 -10.84
N VAL A 222 -4.64 -0.29 -9.69
CA VAL A 222 -5.71 0.61 -9.24
C VAL A 222 -5.84 1.81 -10.16
N VAL A 223 -4.73 2.46 -10.53
CA VAL A 223 -4.74 3.66 -11.37
C VAL A 223 -5.11 3.34 -12.81
N ASP A 224 -4.58 2.26 -13.38
CA ASP A 224 -4.91 1.83 -14.75
C ASP A 224 -6.41 1.50 -14.87
N ALA A 225 -6.93 0.69 -13.96
CA ALA A 225 -8.36 0.36 -13.91
C ALA A 225 -9.23 1.59 -13.62
N GLY A 226 -8.79 2.44 -12.68
CA GLY A 226 -9.50 3.66 -12.27
C GLY A 226 -9.59 4.69 -13.39
N THR A 227 -8.54 4.84 -14.20
CA THR A 227 -8.47 5.78 -15.33
C THR A 227 -8.87 5.18 -16.66
N ASN A 228 -9.19 3.88 -16.72
CA ASN A 228 -9.40 3.11 -17.96
C ASN A 228 -8.21 3.22 -18.94
N GLY A 229 -6.98 3.19 -18.42
CA GLY A 229 -5.75 3.28 -19.21
C GLY A 229 -5.46 4.66 -19.81
N LEU A 230 -6.13 5.71 -19.32
CA LEU A 230 -5.83 7.09 -19.73
C LEU A 230 -4.53 7.61 -19.11
N ALA A 231 -4.14 7.11 -17.93
CA ALA A 231 -2.85 7.39 -17.34
C ALA A 231 -1.76 6.52 -18.00
N SER A 232 -0.65 7.14 -18.40
CA SER A 232 0.50 6.40 -18.93
C SER A 232 1.33 5.77 -17.81
N SER A 233 2.21 4.83 -18.14
CA SER A 233 3.16 4.26 -17.17
C SER A 233 4.03 5.33 -16.49
N ALA A 234 4.43 6.37 -17.23
CA ALA A 234 5.19 7.48 -16.65
C ALA A 234 4.38 8.35 -15.68
N ASP A 235 3.05 8.36 -15.81
CA ASP A 235 2.16 9.02 -14.86
C ASP A 235 2.03 8.18 -13.59
N ILE A 236 1.84 6.87 -13.76
CA ILE A 236 1.78 5.89 -12.65
C ILE A 236 3.08 5.90 -11.85
N ASP A 237 4.24 5.90 -12.50
CA ASP A 237 5.55 5.96 -11.84
C ASP A 237 5.68 7.20 -10.95
N GLU A 238 5.18 8.35 -11.41
CA GLU A 238 5.18 9.59 -10.63
C GLU A 238 4.19 9.51 -9.45
N VAL A 239 3.02 8.88 -9.64
CA VAL A 239 2.06 8.62 -8.55
C VAL A 239 2.69 7.70 -7.50
N VAL A 240 3.33 6.61 -7.90
CA VAL A 240 4.08 5.71 -7.00
C VAL A 240 5.18 6.48 -6.26
N ALA A 241 5.93 7.34 -6.96
CA ALA A 241 6.97 8.15 -6.34
C ALA A 241 6.41 9.13 -5.30
N LYS A 242 5.23 9.73 -5.54
CA LYS A 242 4.51 10.56 -4.55
C LYS A 242 4.08 9.74 -3.34
N LEU A 243 3.43 8.60 -3.55
CA LEU A 243 2.96 7.72 -2.48
C LEU A 243 4.11 7.22 -1.60
N LYS A 244 5.23 6.81 -2.20
CA LYS A 244 6.46 6.44 -1.46
C LYS A 244 6.94 7.57 -0.56
N ARG A 245 7.00 8.81 -1.06
CA ARG A 245 7.44 9.97 -0.26
C ARG A 245 6.52 10.24 0.93
N ARG A 246 5.20 10.14 0.74
CA ARG A 246 4.19 10.40 1.78
C ARG A 246 4.10 9.28 2.82
N ASN A 247 4.30 8.04 2.41
CA ASN A 247 4.16 6.85 3.26
C ASN A 247 5.50 6.32 3.79
N ALA A 248 6.55 7.16 3.79
CA ALA A 248 7.87 6.78 4.26
C ALA A 248 7.89 6.61 5.78
N VAL A 249 8.25 5.41 6.25
CA VAL A 249 8.42 5.10 7.66
C VAL A 249 9.83 4.57 7.96
N PRO A 250 10.42 4.91 9.13
CA PRO A 250 11.67 4.30 9.57
C PRO A 250 11.51 2.78 9.75
N LEU A 251 12.58 2.04 9.45
CA LEU A 251 12.62 0.58 9.61
C LEU A 251 12.29 0.15 11.04
N GLU A 252 12.66 0.95 12.04
CA GLU A 252 12.46 0.69 13.46
C GLU A 252 10.98 0.78 13.88
N ARG A 253 10.10 1.34 13.05
CA ARG A 253 8.66 1.37 13.31
C ARG A 253 7.91 0.15 12.79
N VAL A 254 8.48 -0.58 11.84
CA VAL A 254 7.81 -1.67 11.12
C VAL A 254 8.01 -3.00 11.83
N ASN A 255 6.93 -3.78 11.98
CA ASN A 255 6.91 -5.04 12.73
C ASN A 255 7.24 -4.94 14.22
N ASN A 256 7.10 -3.76 14.82
CA ASN A 256 7.22 -3.53 16.27
C ASN A 256 8.52 -4.10 16.92
N PRO A 257 9.71 -3.82 16.37
CA PRO A 257 10.96 -4.51 16.74
C PRO A 257 11.42 -4.23 18.18
N ASP A 258 10.97 -3.13 18.78
CA ASP A 258 11.29 -2.77 20.18
C ASP A 258 10.11 -2.97 21.15
N GLY A 259 8.92 -3.29 20.64
CA GLY A 259 7.72 -3.41 21.47
C GLY A 259 7.41 -4.86 21.86
N ALA A 260 6.12 -5.11 22.11
CA ALA A 260 5.57 -6.39 22.53
C ALA A 260 4.36 -6.80 21.68
N MET A 261 4.11 -6.10 20.58
CA MET A 261 3.00 -6.40 19.67
C MET A 261 3.45 -7.44 18.65
N LEU A 262 2.57 -8.39 18.36
CA LEU A 262 2.80 -9.47 17.41
C LEU A 262 1.55 -9.69 16.55
N ALA A 263 1.68 -9.55 15.24
CA ALA A 263 0.61 -9.93 14.33
C ALA A 263 0.48 -11.45 14.27
N VAL A 264 -0.70 -11.96 14.60
CA VAL A 264 -1.11 -13.37 14.57
C VAL A 264 -2.24 -13.56 13.55
N GLY A 265 -2.71 -14.79 13.35
CA GLY A 265 -3.71 -15.08 12.31
C GLY A 265 -5.03 -14.34 12.48
N ASN A 266 -5.43 -14.08 13.73
CA ASN A 266 -6.72 -13.48 14.10
C ASN A 266 -6.62 -12.06 14.71
N GLY A 267 -5.47 -11.39 14.60
CA GLY A 267 -5.32 -10.01 15.10
C GLY A 267 -3.90 -9.61 15.44
N VAL A 268 -3.77 -8.57 16.26
CA VAL A 268 -2.50 -8.11 16.84
C VAL A 268 -2.51 -8.40 18.33
N LEU A 269 -1.64 -9.31 18.76
CA LEU A 269 -1.48 -9.70 20.15
C LEU A 269 -0.51 -8.76 20.86
N ASP A 270 -0.96 -8.11 21.92
CA ASP A 270 -0.09 -7.51 22.92
C ASP A 270 0.40 -8.60 23.88
N MET A 271 1.67 -8.98 23.78
CA MET A 271 2.26 -10.03 24.61
C MET A 271 2.43 -9.63 26.08
N GLU A 272 2.45 -8.33 26.41
CA GLU A 272 2.56 -7.86 27.81
C GLU A 272 1.21 -7.94 28.52
N THR A 273 0.14 -7.50 27.84
CA THR A 273 -1.21 -7.50 28.43
C THR A 273 -2.00 -8.76 28.12
N THR A 274 -1.54 -9.59 27.18
CA THR A 274 -2.24 -10.75 26.62
C THR A 274 -3.58 -10.38 25.98
N THR A 275 -3.67 -9.16 25.45
CA THR A 275 -4.87 -8.62 24.79
C THR A 275 -4.75 -8.78 23.27
N LEU A 276 -5.82 -9.28 22.64
CA LEU A 276 -5.91 -9.37 21.20
C LEU A 276 -6.67 -8.15 20.66
N HIS A 277 -6.02 -7.41 19.76
CA HIS A 277 -6.59 -6.30 19.02
C HIS A 277 -6.97 -6.73 17.60
N GLU A 278 -7.94 -6.04 17.00
CA GLU A 278 -8.23 -6.21 15.57
C GLU A 278 -7.03 -5.77 14.72
N HIS A 279 -6.91 -6.36 13.53
CA HIS A 279 -5.90 -5.91 12.58
C HIS A 279 -6.20 -4.49 12.12
N ALA A 280 -5.15 -3.68 12.02
CA ALA A 280 -5.27 -2.31 11.60
C ALA A 280 -3.96 -1.82 10.96
N PRO A 281 -4.02 -0.97 9.91
CA PRO A 281 -2.84 -0.49 9.17
C PRO A 281 -1.88 0.32 10.05
N GLU A 282 -2.33 0.92 11.14
CA GLU A 282 -1.54 1.75 12.07
C GLU A 282 -0.48 0.94 12.82
N TYR A 283 -0.65 -0.38 12.91
CA TYR A 283 0.31 -1.27 13.54
C TYR A 283 1.57 -1.53 12.69
N LEU A 284 1.56 -1.19 11.39
CA LEU A 284 2.72 -1.28 10.49
C LEU A 284 3.36 -2.69 10.45
N PHE A 285 2.54 -3.74 10.47
CA PHE A 285 3.03 -5.11 10.29
C PHE A 285 3.11 -5.47 8.81
N THR A 286 4.28 -5.92 8.36
CA THR A 286 4.52 -6.43 7.00
C THR A 286 4.56 -7.96 6.93
N ARG A 287 4.43 -8.61 8.10
CA ARG A 287 4.37 -10.05 8.30
C ARG A 287 3.53 -10.37 9.52
N LYS A 288 2.94 -11.56 9.55
CA LYS A 288 2.22 -12.13 10.68
C LYS A 288 2.55 -13.60 10.85
N LEU A 289 2.31 -14.14 12.04
CA LEU A 289 2.24 -15.58 12.25
C LEU A 289 0.98 -16.16 11.58
N SER A 290 1.07 -17.40 11.11
CA SER A 290 -0.07 -18.12 10.53
C SER A 290 -1.04 -18.64 11.59
N ALA A 291 -0.60 -18.74 12.86
CA ALA A 291 -1.40 -19.27 13.95
C ALA A 291 -2.29 -18.19 14.59
N ASP A 292 -3.51 -18.58 14.95
CA ASP A 292 -4.42 -17.76 15.77
C ASP A 292 -4.02 -17.80 17.24
N TRP A 293 -4.25 -16.69 17.94
CA TRP A 293 -4.13 -16.64 19.39
C TRP A 293 -5.40 -17.13 20.08
N ASP A 294 -5.26 -18.12 20.97
CA ASP A 294 -6.30 -18.57 21.90
C ASP A 294 -5.75 -18.62 23.34
N PRO A 295 -6.22 -17.77 24.26
CA PRO A 295 -5.76 -17.76 25.65
C PRO A 295 -6.16 -19.02 26.44
N ASN A 296 -7.04 -19.87 25.90
CA ASN A 296 -7.49 -21.11 26.53
C ASN A 296 -6.97 -22.37 25.82
N ALA A 297 -6.01 -22.23 24.90
CA ALA A 297 -5.43 -23.36 24.19
C ALA A 297 -4.81 -24.38 25.15
N ASP A 298 -5.09 -25.67 24.93
CA ASP A 298 -4.44 -26.76 25.66
C ASP A 298 -3.07 -27.05 25.05
N THR A 299 -2.01 -26.79 25.81
CA THR A 299 -0.60 -26.98 25.41
C THR A 299 -0.05 -28.35 25.78
N SER A 300 -0.82 -29.20 26.46
CA SER A 300 -0.31 -30.44 27.06
C SER A 300 0.29 -31.42 26.05
N ASP A 301 -0.28 -31.52 24.84
CA ASP A 301 0.27 -32.38 23.78
C ASP A 301 1.65 -31.88 23.30
N VAL A 302 1.84 -30.56 23.20
CA VAL A 302 3.11 -29.95 22.81
C VAL A 302 4.15 -30.14 23.91
N GLU A 303 3.78 -29.89 25.17
CA GLU A 303 4.67 -30.09 26.33
C GLU A 303 5.13 -31.55 26.44
N ASN A 304 4.21 -32.51 26.29
CA ASN A 304 4.54 -33.93 26.30
C ASN A 304 5.43 -34.31 25.13
N PHE A 305 5.15 -33.80 23.93
CA PHE A 305 5.99 -34.02 22.75
C PHE A 305 7.42 -33.50 22.97
N LEU A 306 7.59 -32.29 23.52
CA LEU A 306 8.91 -31.73 23.79
C LEU A 306 9.71 -32.56 24.81
N ARG A 307 9.03 -33.09 25.85
CA ARG A 307 9.63 -34.01 26.82
C ARG A 307 9.99 -35.37 26.22
N ASP A 308 9.19 -35.86 25.28
CA ASP A 308 9.42 -37.17 24.63
C ASP A 308 10.63 -37.15 23.68
N ILE A 309 10.95 -35.99 23.09
CA ILE A 309 12.07 -35.84 22.14
C ILE A 309 13.38 -35.35 22.80
N THR A 310 13.38 -35.11 24.11
CA THR A 310 14.54 -34.61 24.88
C THR A 310 14.95 -35.59 25.98
N GLU A 311 16.20 -35.50 26.46
CA GLU A 311 16.72 -36.45 27.46
C GLU A 311 16.21 -36.15 28.88
N ASP A 312 16.03 -34.87 29.20
CA ASP A 312 15.51 -34.40 30.48
C ASP A 312 14.72 -33.09 30.37
N GLU A 313 14.06 -32.70 31.47
CA GLU A 313 13.20 -31.51 31.55
C GLU A 313 13.95 -30.20 31.25
N THR A 314 15.25 -30.14 31.50
CA THR A 314 16.09 -28.97 31.21
C THR A 314 16.21 -28.78 29.71
N ASP A 315 16.44 -29.87 28.98
CA ASP A 315 16.53 -29.86 27.52
C ASP A 315 15.17 -29.57 26.88
N ALA A 316 14.08 -30.13 27.42
CA ALA A 316 12.71 -29.84 26.97
C ALA A 316 12.41 -28.34 27.07
N LYS A 317 12.74 -27.74 28.22
CA LYS A 317 12.54 -26.32 28.46
C LYS A 317 13.45 -25.45 27.61
N PHE A 318 14.71 -25.85 27.40
CA PHE A 318 15.61 -25.12 26.50
C PHE A 318 15.08 -25.11 25.06
N LEU A 319 14.57 -26.25 24.58
CA LEU A 319 13.95 -26.35 23.27
C LEU A 319 12.71 -25.44 23.17
N GLU A 320 11.84 -25.46 24.19
CA GLU A 320 10.68 -24.55 24.28
C GLU A 320 11.10 -23.07 24.22
N GLU A 321 12.09 -22.65 25.00
CA GLU A 321 12.63 -21.28 24.99
C GLU A 321 13.22 -20.90 23.64
N MET A 322 13.83 -21.86 22.94
CA MET A 322 14.37 -21.68 21.59
C MET A 322 13.24 -21.51 20.56
N LEU A 323 12.16 -22.29 20.65
CA LEU A 323 10.97 -22.12 19.80
C LEU A 323 10.28 -20.79 20.08
N ALA A 324 10.14 -20.41 21.35
CA ALA A 324 9.54 -19.14 21.77
C ALA A 324 10.33 -17.93 21.25
N ASP A 325 11.67 -17.99 21.23
CA ASP A 325 12.46 -16.89 20.67
C ASP A 325 12.29 -16.71 19.17
N ALA A 326 12.03 -17.80 18.43
CA ALA A 326 11.78 -17.71 17.00
C ALA A 326 10.46 -16.96 16.69
N LEU A 327 9.55 -16.88 17.67
CA LEU A 327 8.29 -16.13 17.57
C LEU A 327 8.41 -14.68 18.08
N ASN A 328 9.59 -14.28 18.56
CA ASN A 328 9.79 -12.96 19.16
C ASN A 328 9.79 -11.87 18.08
N PRO A 329 8.93 -10.84 18.16
CA PRO A 329 8.90 -9.74 17.19
C PRO A 329 10.21 -8.93 17.17
N ARG A 330 11.00 -8.98 18.26
CA ARG A 330 12.33 -8.37 18.36
C ARG A 330 13.41 -9.13 17.59
N GLY A 331 13.02 -10.19 16.85
CA GLY A 331 13.93 -11.04 16.10
C GLY A 331 14.79 -11.89 17.03
N ASN A 332 16.11 -11.88 16.81
CA ASN A 332 17.09 -12.65 17.59
C ASN A 332 17.97 -11.72 18.45
N PRO A 333 17.43 -11.11 19.52
CA PRO A 333 18.19 -10.18 20.37
C PRO A 333 19.34 -10.89 21.10
N ARG A 334 19.26 -12.21 21.25
CA ARG A 334 20.26 -13.04 21.93
C ARG A 334 21.42 -13.47 21.02
N GLN A 335 21.33 -13.23 19.70
CA GLN A 335 22.36 -13.55 18.71
C GLN A 335 22.87 -15.00 18.82
N TRP A 336 21.96 -15.96 18.92
CA TRP A 336 22.28 -17.38 19.03
C TRP A 336 21.73 -18.17 17.83
N PHE A 337 22.27 -19.37 17.60
CA PHE A 337 21.72 -20.33 16.66
C PHE A 337 21.72 -21.72 17.32
N GLY A 338 20.63 -22.47 17.15
CA GLY A 338 20.46 -23.80 17.71
C GLY A 338 20.91 -24.88 16.74
N ILE A 339 21.64 -25.89 17.23
CA ILE A 339 21.95 -27.10 16.47
C ILE A 339 21.21 -28.27 17.11
N LEU A 340 20.15 -28.74 16.43
CA LEU A 340 19.45 -29.96 16.84
C LEU A 340 20.21 -31.19 16.32
N HIS A 341 21.01 -31.81 17.17
CA HIS A 341 21.77 -33.01 16.83
C HIS A 341 21.12 -34.29 17.39
N GLY A 342 21.49 -35.43 16.82
CA GLY A 342 21.07 -36.76 17.28
C GLY A 342 20.73 -37.66 16.11
N ASP A 343 20.66 -38.95 16.37
CA ASP A 343 20.35 -39.94 15.35
C ASP A 343 18.97 -39.66 14.70
N GLY A 344 18.79 -40.11 13.46
CA GLY A 344 17.56 -39.87 12.71
C GLY A 344 16.32 -40.46 13.40
N ALA A 345 15.14 -39.94 13.06
CA ALA A 345 13.84 -40.38 13.60
C ALA A 345 13.53 -40.04 15.07
N ASN A 346 14.14 -38.97 15.61
CA ASN A 346 13.89 -38.50 17.00
C ASN A 346 12.96 -37.26 17.08
N GLY A 347 12.05 -37.05 16.12
CA GLY A 347 11.08 -35.95 16.20
C GLY A 347 11.61 -34.54 15.89
N LYS A 348 12.92 -34.34 15.64
CA LYS A 348 13.51 -33.03 15.27
C LYS A 348 12.79 -32.35 14.09
N SER A 349 12.59 -33.08 12.99
CA SER A 349 11.90 -32.56 11.82
C SER A 349 10.43 -32.23 12.12
N VAL A 350 9.79 -32.99 13.02
CA VAL A 350 8.41 -32.71 13.43
C VAL A 350 8.35 -31.40 14.22
N ALA A 351 9.26 -31.19 15.17
CA ALA A 351 9.34 -29.94 15.95
C ALA A 351 9.58 -28.72 15.05
N LEU A 352 10.52 -28.82 14.10
CA LEU A 352 10.80 -27.74 13.14
C LEU A 352 9.63 -27.49 12.18
N ASN A 353 8.93 -28.54 11.75
CA ASN A 353 7.74 -28.39 10.91
C ASN A 353 6.60 -27.72 11.68
N CYS A 354 6.34 -28.10 12.94
CA CYS A 354 5.35 -27.39 13.77
C CYS A 354 5.70 -25.92 13.94
N LEU A 355 6.97 -25.58 14.18
CA LEU A 355 7.40 -24.19 14.26
C LEU A 355 7.18 -23.46 12.92
N ARG A 356 7.50 -24.12 11.80
CA ARG A 356 7.28 -23.58 10.45
C ARG A 356 5.80 -23.33 10.18
N ASP A 357 4.92 -24.21 10.62
CA ASP A 357 3.47 -24.05 10.47
C ASP A 357 2.95 -22.83 11.26
N VAL A 358 3.48 -22.60 12.47
CA VAL A 358 3.14 -21.42 13.30
C VAL A 358 3.69 -20.13 12.70
N ILE A 359 4.97 -20.12 12.32
CA ILE A 359 5.65 -18.96 11.73
C ILE A 359 5.08 -18.63 10.34
N GLY A 360 4.69 -19.66 9.59
CA GLY A 360 4.24 -19.59 8.20
C GLY A 360 5.39 -19.76 7.21
N GLU A 361 5.13 -20.47 6.11
CA GLU A 361 6.15 -20.81 5.12
C GLU A 361 6.87 -19.58 4.55
N LYS A 362 6.14 -18.49 4.30
CA LYS A 362 6.66 -17.22 3.78
C LYS A 362 7.64 -16.52 4.72
N ASN A 363 7.61 -16.87 6.01
CA ASN A 363 8.49 -16.32 7.03
C ASN A 363 9.64 -17.28 7.40
N THR A 364 9.82 -18.36 6.64
CA THR A 364 10.87 -19.36 6.86
C THR A 364 11.75 -19.56 5.62
N SER A 365 13.07 -19.66 5.81
CA SER A 365 14.03 -20.07 4.77
C SER A 365 14.65 -21.41 5.16
N SER A 366 14.97 -22.22 4.16
CA SER A 366 15.63 -23.51 4.35
C SER A 366 16.93 -23.58 3.54
N GLU A 367 17.89 -22.74 3.93
CA GLU A 367 19.21 -22.70 3.31
C GLU A 367 20.14 -23.75 3.91
N THR A 368 21.01 -24.32 3.08
CA THR A 368 22.11 -25.13 3.61
C THR A 368 23.23 -24.23 4.14
N LEU A 369 24.07 -24.76 5.03
CA LEU A 369 25.27 -24.04 5.48
C LEU A 369 26.23 -23.70 4.33
N HIS A 370 26.17 -24.43 3.22
CA HIS A 370 26.94 -24.13 2.02
C HIS A 370 26.40 -22.87 1.34
N ASP A 371 25.09 -22.77 1.18
CA ASP A 371 24.40 -21.64 0.54
C ASP A 371 24.60 -20.33 1.33
N LEU A 372 24.74 -20.43 2.66
CA LEU A 372 25.08 -19.29 3.54
C LEU A 372 26.54 -18.82 3.45
N SER A 373 27.42 -19.59 2.79
CA SER A 373 28.87 -19.31 2.71
C SER A 373 29.33 -18.73 1.38
N GLU A 374 28.45 -18.77 0.38
CA GLU A 374 28.58 -18.05 -0.89
C GLU A 374 27.97 -16.65 -0.78
#